data_AF-A0A925YJN2-F1
#
_entry.id   AF-A0A925YJN2-F1
#
_cell.length_a   1.000
_cell.length_b   1.000
_cell.length_c   1.000
_cell.angle_alpha   90.00
_cell.angle_beta   90.00
_cell.angle_gamma   90.00
#
_symmetry.space_group_name_H-M   'P 1'
#
loop_
_entity.id
_entity.type
_entity.pdbx_description
1 polymer ?
#
loop_
_entity_poly.entity_id
_entity_poly.type
_entity_poly.pdbx_seq_one_letter_code
_entity_poly.pdbx_strand_id
1 'polypeptide(L)' 'MLDTGFVAQTLTASAPVLLAALGGVWGERSGVINIGLEGLMILGALAAVVVAIVTGSPFLGVIAALCAGICGAALFGL' A
#
# COMPACT_ATOMS: atom_id res chain seq x y z
N MET A 1 -7.62 21.74 -16.77
CA MET A 1 -7.91 21.88 -15.32
C MET A 1 -8.63 20.65 -14.76
N LEU A 2 -9.56 20.02 -15.50
CA LEU A 2 -9.91 18.62 -15.32
C LEU A 2 -9.58 17.89 -16.62
N ASP A 3 -8.31 17.59 -16.80
CA ASP A 3 -7.81 16.91 -17.98
C ASP A 3 -8.03 15.39 -17.81
N THR A 4 -8.33 14.68 -18.89
CA THR A 4 -8.69 13.24 -18.85
C THR A 4 -7.63 12.38 -18.14
N GLY A 5 -6.36 12.77 -18.23
CA GLY A 5 -5.25 12.12 -17.53
C GLY A 5 -5.32 12.24 -16.00
N PHE A 6 -5.79 13.38 -15.47
CA PHE A 6 -5.95 13.59 -14.03
C PHE A 6 -7.05 12.66 -13.46
N VAL A 7 -8.16 12.55 -14.18
CA VAL A 7 -9.27 11.67 -13.78
C VAL A 7 -8.85 10.19 -13.82
N ALA A 8 -8.11 9.78 -14.86
CA ALA A 8 -7.62 8.41 -15.00
C ALA A 8 -6.62 8.03 -13.90
N GLN A 9 -5.69 8.92 -13.56
CA GLN A 9 -4.74 8.69 -12.45
C GLN A 9 -5.45 8.62 -11.10
N THR A 10 -6.43 9.48 -10.86
CA THR A 10 -7.22 9.47 -9.63
C THR A 10 -7.97 8.15 -9.47
N LEU A 11 -8.61 7.64 -10.53
CA LEU A 11 -9.28 6.34 -10.50
C LEU A 11 -8.32 5.17 -10.26
N THR A 12 -7.14 5.21 -10.89
CA THR A 12 -6.16 4.12 -10.76
C THR A 12 -5.53 4.09 -9.37
N ALA A 13 -5.26 5.26 -8.78
CA ALA A 13 -4.71 5.37 -7.44
C ALA A 13 -5.75 5.08 -6.34
N SER A 14 -7.04 5.35 -6.58
CA SER A 14 -8.08 5.09 -5.58
C SER A 14 -8.38 3.60 -5.38
N ALA A 15 -8.24 2.77 -6.41
CA ALA A 15 -8.47 1.32 -6.31
C ALA A 15 -7.65 0.63 -5.19
N PRO A 16 -6.30 0.75 -5.14
CA PRO A 16 -5.52 0.15 -4.06
C PRO A 16 -5.81 0.79 -2.69
N VAL A 17 -6.10 2.10 -2.65
CA VAL A 17 -6.46 2.80 -1.40
C VAL A 17 -7.78 2.27 -0.85
N LEU A 18 -8.78 2.03 -1.69
CA LEU A 18 -10.07 1.44 -1.29
C LEU A 18 -9.90 0.02 -0.76
N LEU A 19 -9.05 -0.80 -1.39
CA LEU A 19 -8.73 -2.13 -0.89
C LEU A 19 -8.08 -2.08 0.50
N ALA A 20 -7.17 -1.13 0.70
CA ALA A 20 -6.50 -0.93 1.98
C ALA A 20 -7.49 -0.43 3.06
N ALA A 21 -8.36 0.53 2.71
CA ALA A 21 -9.40 1.04 3.59
C ALA A 21 -10.41 -0.03 4.01
N LEU A 22 -10.79 -0.93 3.08
CA LEU A 22 -11.61 -2.10 3.42
C LEU A 22 -10.91 -2.96 4.48
N GLY A 23 -9.62 -3.26 4.33
CA GLY A 23 -8.86 -3.98 5.37
C GLY A 23 -8.86 -3.25 6.72
N GLY A 24 -8.73 -1.92 6.71
CA GLY A 24 -8.80 -1.07 7.90
C GLY A 24 -10.15 -1.18 8.63
N VAL A 25 -11.27 -1.11 7.91
CA VAL A 25 -12.63 -1.27 8.46
C VAL A 25 -12.80 -2.62 9.16
N TRP A 26 -12.17 -3.68 8.65
CA TRP A 26 -12.21 -4.99 9.30
C TRP A 26 -11.39 -5.01 10.61
N GLY A 27 -10.27 -4.29 10.67
CA GLY A 27 -9.51 -4.10 11.91
C GLY A 27 -10.26 -3.26 12.96
N GLU A 28 -10.97 -2.22 12.52
CA GLU A 28 -11.82 -1.42 13.42
C GLU A 28 -12.92 -2.29 14.07
N ARG A 29 -13.44 -3.28 13.32
CA ARG A 29 -14.44 -4.23 13.83
C ARG A 29 -13.88 -5.22 14.84
N SER A 30 -12.57 -5.51 14.82
CA SER A 30 -11.89 -6.31 15.86
C SER A 30 -11.43 -5.49 17.06
N GLY A 31 -11.70 -4.18 17.06
CA GLY A 31 -11.31 -3.26 18.14
C GLY A 31 -9.88 -2.72 18.00
N VAL A 32 -9.20 -2.97 16.87
CA VAL A 32 -7.82 -2.52 16.61
C VAL A 32 -7.83 -1.52 15.46
N ILE A 33 -7.76 -0.23 15.80
CA ILE A 33 -7.76 0.85 14.81
C ILE A 33 -6.32 1.08 14.32
N ASN A 34 -6.05 0.78 13.05
CA ASN A 34 -4.74 0.99 12.44
C ASN A 34 -4.60 2.40 11.85
N ILE A 35 -4.17 3.37 12.68
CA ILE A 35 -3.84 4.74 12.24
C ILE A 35 -2.62 4.76 11.29
N GLY A 36 -1.75 3.75 11.36
CA GLY A 36 -0.51 3.65 10.57
C GLY A 36 -0.68 3.08 9.16
N LEU A 37 -1.92 2.80 8.73
CA LEU A 37 -2.20 2.12 7.47
C LEU A 37 -1.68 2.89 6.25
N GLU A 38 -1.78 4.22 6.27
CA GLU A 38 -1.23 5.09 5.23
C GLU A 38 0.31 5.00 5.18
N GLY A 39 0.96 4.89 6.33
CA GLY A 39 2.40 4.66 6.43
C GLY A 39 2.82 3.29 5.88
N LEU A 40 2.03 2.25 6.14
CA LEU A 40 2.26 0.90 5.60
C LEU A 40 2.16 0.87 4.06
N MET A 41 1.22 1.63 3.49
CA MET A 41 1.12 1.79 2.04
C MET A 41 2.35 2.49 1.45
N ILE A 42 2.81 3.58 2.06
CA ILE A 42 4.01 4.32 1.61
C ILE A 42 5.27 3.43 1.73
N LEU A 43 5.42 2.70 2.84
CA LEU A 43 6.51 1.76 3.05
C LEU A 43 6.54 0.66 1.99
N GLY A 44 5.38 0.05 1.71
CA GLY A 44 5.24 -0.97 0.67
C GLY A 44 5.58 -0.42 -0.72
N ALA A 45 5.05 0.75 -1.07
CA ALA A 45 5.33 1.40 -2.35
C ALA A 45 6.83 1.73 -2.53
N LEU A 46 7.46 2.27 -1.48
CA LEU A 46 8.90 2.54 -1.49
C LEU A 46 9.71 1.26 -1.69
N ALA A 47 9.41 0.20 -0.93
CA ALA A 47 10.10 -1.09 -1.06
C ALA A 47 9.93 -1.67 -2.47
N ALA A 48 8.73 -1.56 -3.06
CA ALA A 48 8.46 -2.03 -4.42
C ALA A 48 9.36 -1.34 -5.45
N VAL A 49 9.41 0.00 -5.39
CA VAL A 49 10.16 0.82 -6.34
C VAL A 49 11.66 0.58 -6.19
N VAL A 50 12.18 0.57 -4.96
CA VAL A 50 13.62 0.36 -4.71
C VAL A 50 14.07 -1.00 -5.23
N VAL A 51 13.32 -2.07 -4.91
CA VAL A 51 13.69 -3.42 -5.34
C VAL A 51 13.52 -3.59 -6.85
N ALA A 52 12.45 -3.04 -7.44
CA ALA A 52 12.26 -3.09 -8.89
C ALA A 52 13.38 -2.37 -9.65
N ILE A 53 13.88 -1.23 -9.14
CA ILE A 53 15.00 -0.49 -9.75
C ILE A 53 16.30 -1.28 -9.63
N VAL A 54 16.62 -1.81 -8.45
CA VAL A 54 17.90 -2.51 -8.21
C VAL A 54 17.96 -3.85 -8.93
N THR A 55 16.85 -4.58 -8.99
CA THR A 55 16.81 -5.92 -9.61
C THR A 55 16.43 -5.90 -11.09
N GLY A 56 15.87 -4.79 -11.58
CA GLY A 56 15.27 -4.70 -12.91
C GLY A 56 13.98 -5.51 -13.08
N SER A 57 13.45 -6.13 -12.01
CA SER A 57 12.27 -6.99 -12.07
C SER A 57 11.10 -6.39 -11.26
N PRO A 58 9.98 -6.04 -11.92
CA PRO A 58 8.80 -5.53 -11.23
C PRO A 58 8.17 -6.57 -10.31
N PHE A 59 8.28 -7.86 -10.64
CA PHE A 59 7.77 -8.95 -9.81
C PHE A 59 8.49 -9.04 -8.45
N LEU A 60 9.80 -8.86 -8.43
CA LEU A 60 10.57 -8.82 -7.18
C LEU A 60 10.19 -7.60 -6.34
N GLY A 61 9.87 -6.47 -6.98
CA GLY A 61 9.30 -5.29 -6.31
C GLY A 61 7.98 -5.61 -5.60
N VAL A 62 7.05 -6.31 -6.24
CA VAL A 62 5.77 -6.69 -5.62
C VAL A 62 5.99 -7.58 -4.39
N ILE A 63 6.89 -8.57 -4.48
CA ILE A 63 7.22 -9.44 -3.35
C ILE A 63 7.81 -8.63 -2.20
N ALA A 64 8.73 -7.71 -2.50
CA ALA A 64 9.33 -6.84 -1.49
C ALA A 64 8.31 -5.93 -0.80
N ALA A 65 7.37 -5.35 -1.55
CA ALA A 65 6.27 -4.55 -0.99
C ALA A 65 5.41 -5.36 -0.02
N LEU A 66 5.11 -6.61 -0.38
CA LEU A 66 4.31 -7.53 0.43
C LEU A 66 5.05 -7.89 1.73
N CYS A 67 6.34 -8.22 1.65
CA CYS A 67 7.18 -8.46 2.84
C CYS A 67 7.28 -7.21 3.73
N ALA A 68 7.50 -6.02 3.16
CA ALA A 68 7.58 -4.78 3.90
C ALA A 68 6.27 -4.46 4.64
N GLY A 69 5.13 -4.68 3.98
CA GLY A 69 3.80 -4.52 4.59
C GLY A 69 3.56 -5.48 5.75
N ILE A 70 3.89 -6.77 5.58
CA ILE A 70 3.77 -7.78 6.66
C ILE A 70 4.67 -7.44 7.85
N CYS A 71 5.94 -7.13 7.60
CA CYS A 71 6.88 -6.77 8.65
C CYS A 71 6.45 -5.50 9.38
N GLY A 72 5.97 -4.49 8.64
CA GLY A 72 5.43 -3.27 9.22
C GLY A 72 4.22 -3.54 10.10
N ALA A 73 3.24 -4.31 9.61
CA ALA A 73 2.04 -4.67 10.36
C ALA A 73 2.39 -5.40 11.67
N ALA A 74 3.28 -6.40 11.58
CA ALA A 74 3.76 -7.15 12.74
C ALA A 74 4.44 -6.25 13.78
N LEU A 75 5.18 -5.21 13.34
CA LEU A 75 5.83 -4.26 14.24
C LEU A 75 4.83 -3.42 15.04
N PHE A 76 3.70 -3.05 14.42
CA PHE A 76 2.65 -2.24 15.03
C PHE A 76 1.63 -3.07 15.84
N GLY A 77 1.83 -4.38 15.95
CA GLY A 77 0.97 -5.27 16.75
C GLY A 77 -0.38 -5.58 16.08
N LEU A 78 -0.44 -5.49 14.75
CA LEU A 78 -1.57 -5.91 13.92
C LEU A 78 -1.31 -7.29 13.28
#